data_AF-E9EAR4-F1
#
_entry.id   AF-E9EAR4-F1
#
_cell.length_a   1.000
_cell.length_b   1.000
_cell.length_c   1.000
_cell.angle_alpha   90.00
_cell.angle_beta   90.00
_cell.angle_gamma   90.00
#
_symmetry.space_group_name_H-M   'P 1'
#
loop_
_entity.id
_entity.type
_entity.pdbx_description
1 polymer ?
#
loop_
_entity_poly.entity_id
_entity_poly.type
_entity_poly.pdbx_seq_one_letter_code
_entity_poly.pdbx_strand_id
1 'polypeptide(L)'
;MNAKSLCKFTIATLMTSCASAHCVIVDTIGSASKAHGYGMGANLNARRDGSGTAFQKDTTVFAQFSTAAAKGCGKTHMQADRRVCGAPGYDPVLADLNNDIPSSTERMVSQGAVPAAYPGTLMNITFHQVNQDGAGPFRCIIDEAATGLKWNNLIITTQVPGNRGLNNAAMVRNLMTIELPERLDCRGTFGAAKSVEGK
;
A
#
# COMPACT_ATOMS: atom_id res chain seq x y z
N MET A 1 17.53 -21.18 21.03
CA MET A 1 17.08 -21.17 19.62
C MET A 1 15.86 -20.26 19.55
N ASN A 2 16.02 -19.03 19.05
CA ASN A 2 14.89 -18.09 18.95
C ASN A 2 14.07 -18.45 17.71
N ALA A 3 12.84 -18.91 17.91
CA ALA A 3 11.90 -19.20 16.83
C ALA A 3 11.69 -17.94 15.96
N LYS A 4 11.83 -18.08 14.65
CA LYS A 4 11.59 -16.99 13.69
C LYS A 4 10.11 -16.99 13.35
N SER A 5 9.37 -15.99 13.80
CA SER A 5 7.91 -15.91 13.56
C SER A 5 7.60 -15.65 12.07
N LEU A 6 6.57 -16.29 11.50
CA LEU A 6 6.14 -16.13 10.11
C LEU A 6 5.04 -15.06 10.02
N CYS A 7 5.41 -13.83 9.69
CA CYS A 7 4.41 -12.79 9.53
C CYS A 7 3.72 -12.87 8.16
N LYS A 8 2.40 -13.07 8.18
CA LYS A 8 1.53 -12.71 7.06
C LYS A 8 1.29 -11.21 7.16
N PHE A 9 1.78 -10.44 6.21
CA PHE A 9 1.75 -8.99 6.27
C PHE A 9 0.66 -8.44 5.37
N THR A 10 -0.14 -7.54 5.91
CA THR A 10 -0.73 -6.49 5.10
C THR A 10 0.20 -5.27 5.23
N ILE A 11 1.05 -5.05 4.23
CA ILE A 11 1.88 -3.84 4.20
C ILE A 11 1.05 -2.69 3.67
N ALA A 12 0.78 -1.72 4.56
CA ALA A 12 0.35 -0.40 4.18
C ALA A 12 1.61 0.44 3.89
N THR A 13 1.98 0.57 2.62
CA THR A 13 3.03 1.51 2.22
C THR A 13 2.42 2.91 2.12
N LEU A 14 2.84 3.80 3.01
CA LEU A 14 2.46 5.21 2.96
C LEU A 14 3.40 5.96 2.02
N MET A 15 2.84 6.63 1.01
CA MET A 15 3.62 7.54 0.17
C MET A 15 3.71 8.88 0.87
N THR A 16 4.93 9.38 1.05
CA THR A 16 5.12 10.68 1.69
C THR A 16 6.39 11.36 1.20
N SER A 17 6.32 11.84 -0.04
CA SER A 17 7.15 12.93 -0.54
C SER A 17 6.24 14.12 -0.86
N CYS A 18 6.81 15.33 -0.92
CA CYS A 18 6.12 16.63 -1.01
C CYS A 18 5.42 16.89 -2.37
N ALA A 19 5.02 15.82 -3.06
CA ALA A 19 4.27 15.84 -4.30
C ALA A 19 3.15 14.82 -4.15
N SER A 20 1.99 15.08 -4.76
CA SER A 20 0.97 14.05 -4.93
C SER A 20 1.60 12.91 -5.72
N ALA A 21 2.07 11.87 -5.03
CA ALA A 21 2.64 10.71 -5.70
C ALA A 21 1.50 9.99 -6.42
N HIS A 22 1.27 10.34 -7.67
CA HIS A 22 0.30 9.69 -8.52
C HIS A 22 0.85 8.34 -8.97
N CYS A 23 0.86 7.39 -8.05
CA CYS A 23 1.18 6.01 -8.36
C CYS A 23 0.36 5.05 -7.52
N VAL A 24 0.27 3.82 -8.04
CA VAL A 24 -0.52 2.75 -7.45
C VAL A 24 0.39 1.58 -7.16
N ILE A 25 0.30 0.98 -5.98
CA ILE A 25 0.96 -0.29 -5.70
C ILE A 25 0.17 -1.39 -6.39
N VAL A 26 0.75 -1.97 -7.44
CA VAL A 26 0.09 -2.95 -8.31
C VAL A 26 0.57 -4.37 -8.08
N ASP A 27 1.71 -4.54 -7.42
CA ASP A 27 2.21 -5.85 -7.03
C ASP A 27 3.11 -5.73 -5.80
N THR A 28 3.06 -6.73 -4.95
CA THR A 28 3.83 -6.80 -3.71
C THR A 28 4.12 -8.26 -3.40
N ILE A 29 5.40 -8.62 -3.29
CA ILE A 29 5.86 -10.02 -3.14
C ILE A 29 6.78 -10.13 -1.93
N GLY A 30 6.44 -11.03 -1.02
CA GLY A 30 7.25 -11.37 0.15
C GLY A 30 7.92 -12.74 0.03
N SER A 31 8.82 -13.04 0.96
CA SER A 31 9.66 -14.24 0.95
C SER A 31 8.97 -15.53 1.39
N ALA A 32 7.75 -15.47 1.93
CA ALA A 32 7.11 -16.58 2.63
C ALA A 32 5.82 -17.10 1.99
N SER A 33 5.38 -16.51 0.87
CA SER A 33 4.28 -17.05 0.07
C SER A 33 4.47 -16.71 -1.40
N LYS A 34 3.75 -17.44 -2.27
CA LYS A 34 3.59 -17.08 -3.68
C LYS A 34 2.45 -16.07 -3.91
N ALA A 35 1.87 -15.53 -2.83
CA ALA A 35 0.76 -14.60 -2.93
C ALA A 35 1.27 -13.22 -3.32
N HIS A 36 0.62 -12.62 -4.30
CA HIS A 36 0.89 -11.27 -4.78
C HIS A 36 -0.12 -10.31 -4.15
N GLY A 37 0.37 -9.28 -3.46
CA GLY A 37 -0.45 -8.22 -2.88
C GLY A 37 -0.59 -7.02 -3.79
N TYR A 38 -1.47 -6.10 -3.41
CA TYR A 38 -1.65 -4.81 -4.07
C TYR A 38 -2.07 -3.75 -3.03
N GLY A 39 -2.00 -2.47 -3.41
CA GLY A 39 -2.33 -1.36 -2.49
C GLY A 39 -3.81 -1.34 -2.09
N MET A 40 -4.10 -0.98 -0.84
CA MET A 40 -5.49 -0.82 -0.39
C MET A 40 -6.23 0.21 -1.25
N GLY A 41 -7.46 -0.13 -1.64
CA GLY A 41 -8.28 0.69 -2.54
C GLY A 41 -7.93 0.53 -4.03
N ALA A 42 -6.82 -0.13 -4.39
CA ALA A 42 -6.47 -0.32 -5.79
C ALA A 42 -7.46 -1.25 -6.51
N ASN A 43 -7.81 -0.87 -7.74
CA ASN A 43 -8.63 -1.67 -8.63
C ASN A 43 -7.71 -2.29 -9.70
N LEU A 44 -7.37 -3.57 -9.56
CA LEU A 44 -6.48 -4.24 -10.50
C LEU A 44 -7.02 -4.30 -11.93
N ASN A 45 -8.34 -4.17 -12.14
CA ASN A 45 -8.97 -4.13 -13.45
C ASN A 45 -9.01 -2.72 -14.06
N ALA A 46 -8.56 -1.69 -13.34
CA ALA A 46 -8.50 -0.34 -13.86
C ALA A 46 -7.52 -0.26 -15.05
N ARG A 47 -7.99 0.34 -16.15
CA ARG A 47 -7.15 0.66 -17.30
C ARG A 47 -6.17 1.75 -16.89
N ARG A 48 -4.90 1.40 -16.75
CA ARG A 48 -3.79 2.32 -16.47
C ARG A 48 -2.95 2.51 -17.72
N ASP A 49 -3.60 3.04 -18.76
CA ASP A 49 -3.02 3.30 -20.08
C ASP A 49 -2.99 4.80 -20.45
N GLY A 50 -3.42 5.68 -19.53
CA GLY A 50 -3.48 7.13 -19.74
C GLY A 50 -4.75 7.58 -20.46
N SER A 51 -5.68 6.66 -20.75
CA SER A 51 -6.93 6.98 -21.44
C SER A 51 -8.03 7.45 -20.48
N GLY A 52 -8.64 8.59 -20.78
CA GLY A 52 -9.78 9.14 -20.02
C GLY A 52 -9.39 9.61 -18.62
N THR A 53 -10.32 9.61 -17.66
CA THR A 53 -10.01 9.96 -16.24
C THR A 53 -9.91 8.73 -15.33
N ALA A 54 -10.21 7.54 -15.86
CA ALA A 54 -10.28 6.31 -15.09
C ALA A 54 -8.90 5.82 -14.60
N PHE A 55 -7.83 6.16 -15.34
CA PHE A 55 -6.50 5.61 -15.13
C PHE A 55 -5.78 6.08 -13.85
N GLN A 56 -6.36 7.06 -13.15
CA GLN A 56 -5.81 7.59 -11.89
C GLN A 56 -6.73 7.34 -10.69
N LYS A 57 -7.95 6.82 -10.91
CA LYS A 57 -9.00 6.86 -9.88
C LYS A 57 -8.66 6.04 -8.63
N ASP A 58 -7.92 4.97 -8.79
CA ASP A 58 -7.54 4.07 -7.70
C ASP A 58 -6.18 4.39 -7.09
N THR A 59 -5.62 5.56 -7.45
CA THR A 59 -4.45 6.15 -6.78
C THR A 59 -4.79 6.54 -5.36
N THR A 60 -4.05 5.97 -4.41
CA THR A 60 -4.16 6.35 -3.00
C THR A 60 -3.45 7.67 -2.75
N VAL A 61 -4.17 8.60 -2.14
CA VAL A 61 -3.68 9.91 -1.72
C VAL A 61 -3.61 9.93 -0.19
N PHE A 62 -2.51 10.48 0.33
CA PHE A 62 -2.32 10.72 1.75
C PHE A 62 -2.45 12.21 2.05
N ALA A 63 -3.20 12.55 3.10
CA ALA A 63 -3.35 13.94 3.52
C ALA A 63 -2.10 14.47 4.24
N GLN A 64 -1.20 13.58 4.66
CA GLN A 64 -0.05 13.90 5.50
C GLN A 64 1.25 13.86 4.69
N PHE A 65 2.15 14.80 5.02
CA PHE A 65 3.41 15.03 4.30
C PHE A 65 4.65 14.60 5.10
N SER A 66 4.48 13.92 6.24
CA SER A 66 5.57 13.23 6.94
C SER A 66 5.13 11.87 7.49
N THR A 67 6.08 10.95 7.64
CA THR A 67 5.82 9.64 8.26
C THR A 67 5.44 9.76 9.74
N ALA A 68 5.95 10.77 10.44
CA ALA A 68 5.57 11.07 11.82
C ALA A 68 4.12 11.55 11.96
N ALA A 69 3.57 12.19 10.91
CA ALA A 69 2.19 12.67 10.90
C ALA A 69 1.21 11.62 10.32
N ALA A 70 1.70 10.48 9.83
CA ALA A 70 0.91 9.45 9.17
C ALA A 70 -0.28 8.99 10.02
N LYS A 71 -1.48 8.98 9.41
CA LYS A 71 -2.70 8.44 10.03
C LYS A 71 -3.47 7.61 9.01
N GLY A 72 -3.74 6.35 9.34
CA GLY A 72 -4.46 5.43 8.47
C GLY A 72 -3.73 5.09 7.17
N CYS A 73 -4.45 4.55 6.20
CA CYS A 73 -3.91 4.01 4.94
C CYS A 73 -4.31 4.84 3.71
N GLY A 74 -4.45 6.16 3.88
CA GLY A 74 -4.80 7.10 2.80
C GLY A 74 -6.20 6.86 2.25
N LYS A 75 -6.57 7.50 1.16
CA LYS A 75 -7.85 7.28 0.45
C LYS A 75 -7.65 7.35 -1.07
N THR A 76 -8.43 6.59 -1.82
CA THR A 76 -8.43 6.64 -3.29
C THR A 76 -9.38 7.72 -3.82
N HIS A 77 -9.15 8.17 -5.06
CA HIS A 77 -10.10 9.07 -5.73
C HIS A 77 -11.45 8.37 -6.02
N MET A 78 -11.49 7.04 -6.22
CA MET A 78 -12.74 6.26 -6.30
C MET A 78 -13.56 6.31 -4.99
N GLN A 79 -12.93 6.50 -3.84
CA GLN A 79 -13.64 6.76 -2.58
C GLN A 79 -14.17 8.20 -2.51
N ALA A 80 -13.54 9.15 -3.19
CA ALA A 80 -14.07 10.51 -3.35
C ALA A 80 -15.29 10.57 -4.31
N ASP A 81 -15.32 9.70 -5.34
CA ASP A 81 -16.48 9.53 -6.24
C ASP A 81 -17.76 9.08 -5.51
N ARG A 82 -17.66 8.50 -4.29
CA ARG A 82 -18.81 8.19 -3.42
C ARG A 82 -19.60 9.43 -2.98
N ARG A 83 -19.13 10.64 -3.28
CA ARG A 83 -19.85 11.91 -3.06
C ARG A 83 -20.64 12.40 -4.28
N VAL A 84 -20.53 11.76 -5.44
CA VAL A 84 -21.26 12.19 -6.65
C VAL A 84 -22.64 11.55 -6.65
N CYS A 85 -23.69 12.38 -6.49
CA CYS A 85 -25.08 11.92 -6.54
C CYS A 85 -25.33 11.12 -7.82
N GLY A 86 -25.70 9.84 -7.67
CA GLY A 86 -25.97 8.93 -8.79
C GLY A 86 -24.79 8.07 -9.26
N ALA A 87 -23.58 8.23 -8.70
CA ALA A 87 -22.48 7.29 -8.96
C ALA A 87 -22.67 5.96 -8.20
N PRO A 88 -22.21 4.81 -8.73
CA PRO A 88 -22.19 3.56 -7.99
C PRO A 88 -21.39 3.70 -6.69
N GLY A 89 -22.02 3.46 -5.54
CA GLY A 89 -21.41 3.65 -4.22
C GLY A 89 -21.57 5.05 -3.63
N TYR A 90 -22.42 5.90 -4.21
CA TYR A 90 -22.81 7.19 -3.63
C TYR A 90 -23.45 7.02 -2.25
N ASP A 91 -22.90 7.70 -1.24
CA ASP A 91 -23.48 7.82 0.08
C ASP A 91 -23.30 9.26 0.60
N PRO A 92 -24.39 10.03 0.74
CA PRO A 92 -24.34 11.44 1.15
C PRO A 92 -23.92 11.65 2.61
N VAL A 93 -23.82 10.58 3.42
CA VAL A 93 -23.52 10.65 4.85
C VAL A 93 -22.09 10.19 5.17
N LEU A 94 -21.38 9.57 4.22
CA LEU A 94 -19.99 9.14 4.45
C LEU A 94 -19.04 10.35 4.48
N ALA A 95 -18.37 10.52 5.62
CA ALA A 95 -17.16 11.34 5.71
C ALA A 95 -16.12 10.86 4.68
N ASP A 96 -15.11 11.67 4.37
CA ASP A 96 -13.96 11.20 3.57
C ASP A 96 -13.30 10.04 4.31
N LEU A 97 -13.65 8.81 3.96
CA LEU A 97 -13.12 7.64 4.64
C LEU A 97 -11.79 7.26 3.99
N ASN A 98 -10.79 7.15 4.84
CA ASN A 98 -9.58 6.43 4.50
C ASN A 98 -9.93 5.00 4.04
N ASN A 99 -9.03 4.39 3.29
CA ASN A 99 -8.97 2.94 3.12
C ASN A 99 -9.15 2.28 4.48
N ASP A 100 -10.26 1.54 4.61
CA ASP A 100 -10.60 0.82 5.82
C ASP A 100 -9.76 -0.47 5.87
N ILE A 101 -8.91 -0.58 6.89
CA ILE A 101 -7.94 -1.68 7.02
C ILE A 101 -8.65 -3.04 7.14
N PRO A 102 -9.68 -3.22 7.99
CA PRO A 102 -10.41 -4.47 8.06
C PRO A 102 -10.98 -4.92 6.72
N SER A 103 -11.83 -4.11 6.08
CA SER A 103 -12.52 -4.51 4.84
C SER A 103 -11.55 -4.67 3.66
N SER A 104 -10.51 -3.84 3.58
CA SER A 104 -9.47 -3.99 2.55
C SER A 104 -8.70 -5.30 2.72
N THR A 105 -8.35 -5.64 3.96
CA THR A 105 -7.63 -6.88 4.25
C THR A 105 -8.50 -8.09 4.00
N GLU A 106 -9.77 -8.08 4.41
CA GLU A 106 -10.71 -9.18 4.13
C GLU A 106 -10.93 -9.41 2.64
N ARG A 107 -11.00 -8.33 1.84
CA ARG A 107 -11.03 -8.42 0.38
C ARG A 107 -9.76 -9.06 -0.17
N MET A 108 -8.58 -8.67 0.32
CA MET A 108 -7.33 -9.27 -0.11
C MET A 108 -7.25 -10.75 0.27
N VAL A 109 -7.76 -11.12 1.46
CA VAL A 109 -7.84 -12.52 1.91
C VAL A 109 -8.72 -13.34 0.98
N SER A 110 -9.92 -12.86 0.63
CA SER A 110 -10.83 -13.60 -0.26
C SER A 110 -10.28 -13.77 -1.67
N GLN A 111 -9.35 -12.92 -2.09
CA GLN A 111 -8.64 -12.99 -3.36
C GLN A 111 -7.33 -13.78 -3.30
N GLY A 112 -6.91 -14.25 -2.12
CA GLY A 112 -5.59 -14.86 -1.93
C GLY A 112 -4.43 -13.88 -2.14
N ALA A 113 -4.68 -12.59 -2.01
CA ALA A 113 -3.78 -11.48 -2.32
C ALA A 113 -3.11 -10.88 -1.09
N VAL A 114 -2.88 -11.67 -0.03
CA VAL A 114 -2.14 -11.24 1.17
C VAL A 114 -0.71 -11.76 1.07
N PRO A 115 0.28 -10.89 0.79
CA PRO A 115 1.68 -11.30 0.71
C PRO A 115 2.19 -11.69 2.11
N ALA A 116 3.15 -12.62 2.16
CA ALA A 116 3.77 -13.03 3.42
C ALA A 116 5.28 -13.01 3.29
N ALA A 117 5.97 -12.66 4.38
CA ALA A 117 7.41 -12.57 4.40
C ALA A 117 7.95 -12.96 5.78
N TYR A 118 9.18 -13.48 5.82
CA TYR A 118 9.89 -13.74 7.07
C TYR A 118 10.55 -12.44 7.59
N PRO A 119 10.66 -12.27 8.92
CA PRO A 119 11.50 -11.24 9.52
C PRO A 119 12.94 -11.30 8.99
N GLY A 120 13.58 -10.15 8.83
CA GLY A 120 14.94 -10.03 8.30
C GLY A 120 15.08 -10.33 6.81
N THR A 121 13.98 -10.39 6.05
CA THR A 121 14.03 -10.63 4.60
C THR A 121 13.59 -9.40 3.80
N LEU A 122 13.91 -9.43 2.51
CA LEU A 122 13.51 -8.40 1.58
C LEU A 122 12.08 -8.63 1.07
N MET A 123 11.43 -7.52 0.72
CA MET A 123 10.13 -7.52 0.10
C MET A 123 10.10 -6.55 -1.08
N ASN A 124 9.54 -7.01 -2.19
CA ASN A 124 9.48 -6.28 -3.44
C ASN A 124 8.11 -5.65 -3.59
N ILE A 125 8.08 -4.36 -3.94
CA ILE A 125 6.87 -3.57 -4.14
C ILE A 125 6.98 -2.91 -5.51
N THR A 126 6.03 -3.21 -6.39
CA THR A 126 5.95 -2.62 -7.72
C THR A 126 4.91 -1.50 -7.73
N PHE A 127 5.37 -0.31 -8.05
CA PHE A 127 4.54 0.87 -8.26
C PHE A 127 4.26 1.02 -9.76
N HIS A 128 3.01 1.30 -10.10
CA HIS A 128 2.67 1.87 -11.40
C HIS A 128 2.65 3.40 -11.26
N GLN A 129 3.65 4.05 -11.84
CA GLN A 129 3.74 5.51 -11.94
C GLN A 129 2.75 5.98 -13.01
N VAL A 130 1.76 6.75 -12.60
CA VAL A 130 0.68 7.23 -13.48
C VAL A 130 1.18 8.37 -14.38
N ASN A 131 1.89 9.32 -13.82
CA ASN A 131 2.40 10.52 -14.50
C ASN A 131 3.70 10.99 -13.82
N GLN A 132 4.20 12.16 -14.21
CA GLN A 132 5.54 12.60 -13.83
C GLN A 132 5.73 12.83 -12.32
N ASP A 133 4.66 13.11 -11.57
CA ASP A 133 4.72 13.32 -10.13
C ASP A 133 4.44 12.06 -9.30
N GLY A 134 4.35 10.88 -9.94
CA GLY A 134 4.17 9.58 -9.29
C GLY A 134 5.46 8.80 -8.97
N ALA A 135 6.60 9.47 -8.85
CA ALA A 135 7.90 8.83 -8.70
C ALA A 135 8.46 8.93 -7.28
N GLY A 136 9.69 8.43 -7.10
CA GLY A 136 10.40 8.49 -5.83
C GLY A 136 11.20 9.79 -5.61
N PRO A 137 12.01 9.84 -4.54
CA PRO A 137 12.16 8.79 -3.52
C PRO A 137 10.92 8.68 -2.61
N PHE A 138 10.63 7.46 -2.19
CA PHE A 138 9.59 7.11 -1.22
C PHE A 138 10.17 6.98 0.19
N ARG A 139 9.27 7.03 1.17
CA ARG A 139 9.52 6.55 2.53
C ARG A 139 8.60 5.37 2.77
N CYS A 140 9.01 4.44 3.62
CA CYS A 140 8.19 3.28 3.94
C CYS A 140 8.08 3.15 5.45
N ILE A 141 6.87 2.88 5.92
CA ILE A 141 6.54 2.65 7.32
C ILE A 141 5.66 1.40 7.44
N ILE A 142 5.64 0.79 8.62
CA ILE A 142 4.83 -0.39 8.93
C ILE A 142 4.12 -0.22 10.27
N ASP A 143 2.86 -0.67 10.34
CA ASP A 143 2.12 -0.84 11.60
C ASP A 143 1.94 -2.33 11.85
N GLU A 144 2.67 -2.86 12.83
CA GLU A 144 2.64 -4.28 13.18
C GLU A 144 1.32 -4.70 13.84
N ALA A 145 0.56 -3.76 14.42
CA ALA A 145 -0.79 -4.01 14.93
C ALA A 145 -1.87 -3.86 13.85
N ALA A 146 -1.50 -3.37 12.66
CA ALA A 146 -2.39 -3.13 11.53
C ALA A 146 -3.62 -2.27 11.90
N THR A 147 -3.41 -1.24 12.72
CA THR A 147 -4.44 -0.29 13.15
C THR A 147 -4.42 1.02 12.37
N GLY A 148 -3.31 1.31 11.69
CA GLY A 148 -3.05 2.58 11.03
C GLY A 148 -2.69 3.72 12.00
N LEU A 149 -2.32 3.39 13.25
CA LEU A 149 -2.12 4.36 14.33
C LEU A 149 -0.67 4.45 14.82
N LYS A 150 0.10 3.36 14.72
CA LYS A 150 1.49 3.32 15.19
C LYS A 150 2.39 2.84 14.07
N TRP A 151 3.38 3.65 13.73
CA TRP A 151 4.23 3.42 12.56
C TRP A 151 5.70 3.31 12.95
N ASN A 152 6.36 2.30 12.41
CA ASN A 152 7.80 2.12 12.47
C ASN A 152 8.39 2.34 11.07
N ASN A 153 9.54 3.02 10.97
CA ASN A 153 10.21 3.20 9.67
C ASN A 153 10.81 1.88 9.18
N LEU A 154 10.76 1.68 7.86
CA LEU A 154 11.43 0.59 7.17
C LEU A 154 12.60 1.11 6.35
N ILE A 155 13.60 0.25 6.18
CA ILE A 155 14.74 0.51 5.29
C ILE A 155 14.31 0.19 3.86
N ILE A 156 14.62 1.08 2.94
CA ILE A 156 14.45 0.86 1.50
C ILE A 156 15.83 0.61 0.90
N THR A 157 16.07 -0.62 0.43
CA THR A 157 17.36 -1.04 -0.14
C THR A 157 17.45 -0.75 -1.64
N THR A 158 16.32 -0.68 -2.33
CA THR A 158 16.23 -0.22 -3.73
C THR A 158 15.11 0.79 -3.87
N GLN A 159 15.45 1.99 -4.36
CA GLN A 159 14.49 3.08 -4.50
C GLN A 159 13.92 3.23 -5.90
N VAL A 160 12.67 3.73 -5.95
CA VAL A 160 12.09 4.19 -7.22
C VAL A 160 12.83 5.45 -7.67
N PRO A 161 13.33 5.51 -8.91
CA PRO A 161 14.04 6.67 -9.42
C PRO A 161 13.15 7.91 -9.45
N GLY A 162 13.67 9.04 -8.98
CA GLY A 162 13.01 10.34 -9.05
C GLY A 162 13.69 11.38 -8.18
N ASN A 163 13.31 12.63 -8.35
CA ASN A 163 13.77 13.75 -7.54
C ASN A 163 12.56 14.46 -6.94
N ARG A 164 12.41 14.43 -5.61
CA ARG A 164 11.27 15.03 -4.89
C ARG A 164 9.89 14.56 -5.41
N GLY A 165 9.77 13.30 -5.81
CA GLY A 165 8.55 12.72 -6.36
C GLY A 165 8.43 12.84 -7.88
N LEU A 166 9.38 13.51 -8.55
CA LEU A 166 9.31 13.78 -9.99
C LEU A 166 10.22 12.85 -10.81
N ASN A 167 9.70 12.33 -11.91
CA ASN A 167 10.44 11.61 -12.96
C ASN A 167 9.74 11.83 -14.30
N ASN A 168 10.47 12.05 -15.40
CA ASN A 168 9.88 12.33 -16.71
C ASN A 168 9.09 11.15 -17.32
N ALA A 169 9.19 9.95 -16.74
CA ALA A 169 8.40 8.80 -17.15
C ALA A 169 6.90 8.98 -16.81
N ALA A 170 6.06 8.22 -17.50
CA ALA A 170 4.63 8.11 -17.21
C ALA A 170 4.14 6.73 -17.66
N MET A 171 3.12 6.20 -16.99
CA MET A 171 2.54 4.88 -17.26
C MET A 171 3.57 3.73 -17.16
N VAL A 172 4.62 3.90 -16.35
CA VAL A 172 5.68 2.90 -16.18
C VAL A 172 5.56 2.16 -14.86
N ARG A 173 6.14 0.96 -14.79
CA ARG A 173 6.29 0.23 -13.53
C ARG A 173 7.69 0.43 -12.97
N ASN A 174 7.75 0.75 -11.69
CA ASN A 174 8.99 0.90 -10.94
C ASN A 174 9.02 -0.09 -9.78
N LEU A 175 10.19 -0.68 -9.54
CA LEU A 175 10.43 -1.57 -8.41
C LEU A 175 11.00 -0.78 -7.22
N MET A 176 10.48 -1.08 -6.03
CA MET A 176 11.07 -0.73 -4.75
C MET A 176 11.33 -2.02 -3.97
N THR A 177 12.46 -2.09 -3.28
CA THR A 177 12.76 -3.19 -2.37
C THR A 177 12.95 -2.64 -0.97
N ILE A 178 12.23 -3.23 -0.01
CA ILE A 178 12.31 -2.89 1.42
C ILE A 178 12.93 -4.05 2.19
N GLU A 179 13.55 -3.73 3.31
CA GLU A 179 14.04 -4.71 4.27
C GLU A 179 13.10 -4.75 5.49
N LEU A 180 12.66 -5.95 5.84
CA LEU A 180 11.86 -6.19 7.03
C LEU A 180 12.76 -6.35 8.27
N PRO A 181 12.40 -5.77 9.42
CA PRO A 181 13.15 -5.95 10.66
C PRO A 181 13.36 -7.42 11.01
N GLU A 182 14.50 -7.75 11.63
CA GLU A 182 14.78 -9.11 12.13
C GLU A 182 13.79 -9.57 13.20
N ARG A 183 13.14 -8.63 13.87
CA ARG A 183 12.10 -8.87 14.89
C ARG A 183 10.86 -8.08 14.53
N LEU A 184 9.78 -8.80 14.25
CA LEU A 184 8.47 -8.25 13.95
C LEU A 184 7.43 -8.88 14.87
N ASP A 185 6.62 -8.05 15.51
CA ASP A 185 5.51 -8.43 16.39
C ASP A 185 4.17 -8.16 15.70
N CYS A 186 3.90 -8.95 14.66
CA CYS A 186 2.69 -8.79 13.86
C CYS A 186 1.46 -9.25 14.64
N ARG A 187 0.64 -8.29 15.07
CA ARG A 187 -0.57 -8.50 15.90
C ARG A 187 -1.87 -8.24 15.14
N GLY A 188 -1.78 -7.76 13.90
CA GLY A 188 -2.94 -7.56 13.04
C GLY A 188 -3.72 -8.86 12.80
N THR A 189 -5.04 -8.79 12.95
CA THR A 189 -5.94 -9.93 12.68
C THR A 189 -7.20 -9.44 11.97
N PHE A 190 -7.45 -9.95 10.75
CA PHE A 190 -8.62 -9.60 9.94
C PHE A 190 -9.11 -10.84 9.19
N GLY A 191 -10.35 -11.27 9.48
CA GLY A 191 -10.90 -12.52 8.96
C GLY A 191 -9.96 -13.73 9.18
N ALA A 192 -9.62 -14.42 8.09
CA ALA A 192 -8.68 -15.55 8.10
C ALA A 192 -7.19 -15.14 8.01
N ALA A 193 -6.88 -13.86 7.75
CA ALA A 193 -5.51 -13.36 7.85
C ALA A 193 -5.15 -13.17 9.31
N LYS A 194 -4.27 -14.04 9.78
CA LYS A 194 -3.61 -13.96 11.09
C LYS A 194 -2.12 -14.19 10.88
N SER A 195 -1.30 -13.48 11.64
CA SER A 195 0.12 -13.81 11.78
C SER A 195 0.26 -15.25 12.23
N VAL A 196 1.24 -15.98 11.70
CA VAL A 196 1.46 -17.38 12.05
C VAL A 196 2.80 -17.45 12.76
N GLU A 197 2.87 -17.96 13.98
CA GLU A 197 4.19 -18.23 14.55
C GLU A 197 4.91 -19.25 13.67
N GLY A 198 6.09 -18.87 13.18
CA GLY A 198 6.94 -19.74 12.39
C GLY A 198 7.56 -20.77 13.33
N LYS A 199 7.36 -22.05 13.01
CA LYS A 199 8.03 -23.17 13.69
C LYS A 199 9.53 -23.15 13.42
#